data_AF-A0A166DJA1-F1
#
_entry.id   AF-A0A166DJA1-F1
#
_cell.length_a   1.000
_cell.length_b   1.000
_cell.length_c   1.000
_cell.angle_alpha   90.00
_cell.angle_beta   90.00
_cell.angle_gamma   90.00
#
_symmetry.space_group_name_H-M   'P 1'
#
loop_
_entity.id
_entity.type
_entity.pdbx_description
1 polymer ?
#
loop_
_entity_poly.entity_id
_entity_poly.type
_entity_poly.pdbx_seq_one_letter_code
_entity_poly.pdbx_strand_id
1 'polypeptide(L)'
;MTTALGNLAENTPILSVSAAISFATFFPLIWWVWASQVAYSMHYHKNDWFHRIVAFLNLLVFGTLSAFTKDFDIEAGFYLTKSDDIPPTDITFTLNFTNPAVVNVQRYRAERLPIDAARGISLVLALSRLVLLGQYLMVILHSRKRFPSLQLGLYRHLGALIFSAACYFVAFGVMMAVNPQTENIGANVARILLWYLPLLAEISVHYINSDFNEYTTYSSKIIYERASGFFTVILGTGLDKVTDGLQFLVGALDFGSYNVAWALCGAIVIVGEFSLYFEGNREGFHYNNKRLLTWFFLHCIFLICLMMTILSCALLIQYANLSRVVQDIITLFNNLVDTTAPFPLQASEFPQAQQAFSRLGLPFDALIADVNTATTNLTAPFQNLLFCQDLLLVIAIAYQEFEAYPDSNDPLAIRIDEFFSQERPTSSDQQNLLDIVVALARSRTDEVEWFFGVAGGTILMLVVLNLVKSWPKNKFQWARLVSMVFSGTAFMLGSFINIGRNRQFSVQNSGSKFEFSLPAIWSFTDSSWIVPAFAALLTLQIGFNLSLRWFAGRTRTRPQSRPMDLVLLRGFEKKLVTRSPEESPFADIPVSLPRLSDDSEREQLTSNNRPEISEI
;
A
#
# COMPACT_ATOMS: atom_id res chain seq x y z
N MET A 1 -13.49 -1.38 2.30
CA MET A 1 -12.30 -0.58 1.93
C MET A 1 -11.05 -1.43 1.98
N THR A 2 -10.77 -2.11 3.11
CA THR A 2 -9.70 -3.11 3.23
C THR A 2 -9.66 -4.09 2.08
N THR A 3 -10.80 -4.68 1.73
CA THR A 3 -10.91 -5.61 0.60
C THR A 3 -10.58 -4.96 -0.74
N ALA A 4 -10.98 -3.70 -0.97
CA ALA A 4 -10.64 -2.98 -2.20
C ALA A 4 -9.15 -2.61 -2.25
N LEU A 5 -8.57 -2.33 -1.09
CA LEU A 5 -7.16 -1.98 -0.95
C LEU A 5 -6.25 -3.21 -1.04
N GLY A 6 -6.68 -4.34 -0.46
CA GLY A 6 -6.07 -5.65 -0.57
C GLY A 6 -6.12 -6.14 -2.02
N ASN A 7 -7.29 -6.09 -2.67
CA ASN A 7 -7.39 -6.46 -4.08
C ASN A 7 -6.57 -5.54 -5.01
N LEU A 8 -6.48 -4.24 -4.72
CA LEU A 8 -5.60 -3.34 -5.46
C LEU A 8 -4.12 -3.71 -5.25
N ALA A 9 -3.72 -4.03 -4.02
CA ALA A 9 -2.37 -4.46 -3.69
C ALA A 9 -2.02 -5.86 -4.25
N GLU A 10 -3.01 -6.74 -4.40
CA GLU A 10 -2.85 -8.11 -4.91
C GLU A 10 -2.89 -8.20 -6.44
N ASN A 11 -3.73 -7.39 -7.09
CA ASN A 11 -4.05 -7.53 -8.52
C ASN A 11 -3.60 -6.35 -9.38
N THR A 12 -2.95 -5.34 -8.79
CA THR A 12 -2.14 -4.37 -9.54
C THR A 12 -0.72 -4.63 -9.11
N PRO A 13 -0.05 -5.62 -9.70
CA PRO A 13 1.27 -5.95 -9.26
C PRO A 13 2.10 -4.70 -9.61
N ILE A 14 2.73 -4.08 -8.62
CA ILE A 14 3.47 -2.80 -8.74
C ILE A 14 4.80 -3.06 -9.48
N LEU A 15 4.81 -4.04 -10.38
CA LEU A 15 5.92 -4.55 -11.20
C LEU A 15 6.38 -3.54 -12.24
N SER A 16 5.78 -2.35 -12.32
CA SER A 16 6.21 -1.34 -13.26
C SER A 16 5.99 0.07 -12.70
N VAL A 17 6.76 1.03 -13.22
CA VAL A 17 6.60 2.46 -12.92
C VAL A 17 5.16 2.91 -13.15
N SER A 18 4.53 2.44 -14.22
CA SER A 18 3.13 2.74 -14.55
C SER A 18 2.15 2.17 -13.51
N ALA A 19 2.37 0.95 -13.02
CA ALA A 19 1.55 0.34 -11.98
C ALA A 19 1.67 1.10 -10.63
N ALA A 20 2.88 1.55 -10.27
CA ALA A 20 3.09 2.38 -9.07
C ALA A 20 2.36 3.74 -9.16
N ILE A 21 2.44 4.38 -10.33
CA ILE A 21 1.72 5.64 -10.60
C ILE A 21 0.20 5.40 -10.57
N SER A 22 -0.26 4.29 -11.14
CA SER A 22 -1.68 3.89 -11.12
C SER A 22 -2.19 3.68 -9.70
N PHE A 23 -1.42 2.98 -8.85
CA PHE A 23 -1.71 2.82 -7.43
C PHE A 23 -1.76 4.18 -6.69
N ALA A 24 -0.73 5.02 -6.85
CA ALA A 24 -0.64 6.32 -6.21
C ALA A 24 -1.74 7.29 -6.67
N THR A 25 -2.26 7.11 -7.88
CA THR A 25 -3.37 7.89 -8.44
C THR A 25 -4.73 7.36 -7.98
N PHE A 26 -4.89 6.04 -7.87
CA PHE A 26 -6.17 5.46 -7.49
C PHE A 26 -6.42 5.54 -5.98
N PHE A 27 -5.38 5.41 -5.15
CA PHE A 27 -5.49 5.44 -3.70
C PHE A 27 -6.19 6.71 -3.16
N PRO A 28 -5.85 7.95 -3.59
CA PRO A 28 -6.56 9.16 -3.18
C PRO A 28 -8.07 9.12 -3.45
N LEU A 29 -8.50 8.49 -4.55
CA LEU A 29 -9.93 8.40 -4.89
C LEU A 29 -10.67 7.48 -3.92
N ILE A 30 -10.13 6.29 -3.65
CA ILE A 30 -10.69 5.36 -2.66
C ILE A 30 -10.67 5.99 -1.27
N TRP A 31 -9.52 6.58 -0.91
CA TRP A 31 -9.32 7.23 0.37
C TRP A 31 -10.32 8.35 0.57
N TRP A 32 -10.60 9.14 -0.47
CA TRP A 32 -11.56 10.23 -0.40
C TRP A 32 -12.98 9.72 -0.11
N VAL A 33 -13.43 8.62 -0.72
CA VAL A 33 -14.74 8.01 -0.42
C VAL A 33 -14.87 7.68 1.06
N TRP A 34 -13.82 7.14 1.68
CA TRP A 34 -13.79 6.89 3.11
C TRP A 34 -13.73 8.18 3.93
N ALA A 35 -12.81 9.09 3.57
CA ALA A 35 -12.53 10.32 4.30
C ALA A 35 -13.76 11.25 4.35
N SER A 36 -14.49 11.38 3.24
CA SER A 36 -15.72 12.17 3.16
C SER A 36 -16.81 11.60 4.07
N GLN A 37 -16.91 10.27 4.15
CA GLN A 37 -17.90 9.61 5.02
C GLN A 37 -17.52 9.73 6.51
N VAL A 38 -16.23 9.67 6.81
CA VAL A 38 -15.70 9.92 8.15
C VAL A 38 -15.95 11.36 8.58
N ALA A 39 -15.72 12.34 7.68
CA ALA A 39 -16.00 13.75 7.94
C ALA A 39 -17.49 14.04 8.19
N TYR A 40 -18.40 13.38 7.46
CA TYR A 40 -19.84 13.41 7.75
C TYR A 40 -20.14 12.82 9.13
N SER A 41 -19.59 11.64 9.40
CA SER A 41 -19.88 10.88 10.63
C SER A 41 -19.42 11.62 11.89
N MET A 42 -18.39 12.47 11.79
CA MET A 42 -17.93 13.30 12.91
C MET A 42 -18.96 14.29 13.43
N HIS A 43 -19.85 14.76 12.56
CA HIS A 43 -20.80 15.81 12.90
C HIS A 43 -22.20 15.27 13.16
N TYR A 44 -22.61 14.26 12.39
CA TYR A 44 -24.02 13.90 12.27
C TYR A 44 -24.33 12.44 12.60
N HIS A 45 -23.33 11.61 12.85
CA HIS A 45 -23.57 10.19 13.12
C HIS A 45 -24.36 9.98 14.41
N LYS A 46 -25.44 9.22 14.29
CA LYS A 46 -26.22 8.69 15.41
C LYS A 46 -26.42 7.19 15.22
N ASN A 47 -26.59 6.47 16.33
CA ASN A 47 -26.88 5.04 16.30
C ASN A 47 -28.36 4.79 15.95
N ASP A 48 -28.75 5.10 14.73
CA ASP A 48 -30.09 4.87 14.20
C ASP A 48 -30.09 3.87 13.03
N TRP A 49 -31.28 3.41 12.62
CA TRP A 49 -31.41 2.43 11.54
C TRP A 49 -30.99 2.98 10.17
N PHE A 50 -31.17 4.29 9.94
CA PHE A 50 -30.78 4.94 8.69
C PHE A 50 -29.26 4.90 8.49
N HIS A 51 -28.47 5.30 9.49
CA HIS A 51 -27.01 5.26 9.44
C HIS A 51 -26.49 3.82 9.30
N ARG A 52 -27.20 2.81 9.83
CA ARG A 52 -26.86 1.39 9.62
C ARG A 52 -27.07 0.96 8.16
N ILE A 53 -28.17 1.34 7.52
CA ILE A 53 -28.36 1.09 6.07
C ILE A 53 -27.28 1.77 5.26
N VAL A 54 -26.97 3.03 5.57
CA VAL A 54 -25.93 3.75 4.83
C VAL A 54 -24.55 3.11 5.04
N ALA A 55 -24.24 2.61 6.24
CA ALA A 55 -23.02 1.83 6.45
C ALA A 55 -22.98 0.57 5.57
N PHE A 56 -24.11 -0.14 5.43
CA PHE A 56 -24.22 -1.29 4.51
C PHE A 56 -24.04 -0.88 3.04
N LEU A 57 -24.66 0.22 2.59
CA LEU A 57 -24.46 0.74 1.23
C LEU A 57 -23.00 1.14 0.97
N ASN A 58 -22.33 1.75 1.93
CA ASN A 58 -20.89 2.04 1.82
C ASN A 58 -20.05 0.77 1.71
N LEU A 59 -20.43 -0.30 2.42
CA LEU A 59 -19.77 -1.60 2.29
C LEU A 59 -19.94 -2.16 0.86
N LEU A 60 -21.13 -2.06 0.28
CA LEU A 60 -21.37 -2.43 -1.12
C LEU A 60 -20.54 -1.57 -2.08
N VAL A 61 -20.48 -0.25 -1.88
CA VAL A 61 -19.65 0.65 -2.70
C VAL A 61 -18.19 0.19 -2.68
N PHE A 62 -17.61 -0.08 -1.52
CA PHE A 62 -16.23 -0.57 -1.46
C PHE A 62 -16.06 -1.99 -2.03
N GLY A 63 -17.05 -2.88 -1.85
CA GLY A 63 -17.04 -4.21 -2.43
C GLY A 63 -17.06 -4.18 -3.96
N THR A 64 -17.92 -3.36 -4.55
CA THR A 64 -17.98 -3.16 -6.00
C THR A 64 -16.73 -2.46 -6.52
N LEU A 65 -16.20 -1.46 -5.80
CA LEU A 65 -14.96 -0.78 -6.19
C LEU A 65 -13.81 -1.78 -6.32
N SER A 66 -13.72 -2.72 -5.38
CA SER A 66 -12.74 -3.83 -5.38
C SER A 66 -12.71 -4.63 -6.67
N ALA A 67 -13.88 -4.92 -7.26
CA ALA A 67 -13.99 -5.73 -8.48
C ALA A 67 -13.38 -5.06 -9.72
N PHE A 68 -13.25 -3.73 -9.70
CA PHE A 68 -12.69 -2.93 -10.79
C PHE A 68 -11.24 -2.49 -10.53
N THR A 69 -10.59 -3.01 -9.48
CA THR A 69 -9.20 -2.67 -9.15
C THR A 69 -8.16 -3.56 -9.80
N LYS A 70 -8.56 -4.73 -10.32
CA LYS A 70 -7.65 -5.65 -11.01
C LYS A 70 -7.17 -5.03 -12.33
N ASP A 71 -5.85 -5.05 -12.55
CA ASP A 71 -5.18 -4.53 -13.75
C ASP A 71 -5.52 -3.06 -14.04
N PHE A 72 -5.73 -2.26 -12.99
CA PHE A 72 -6.01 -0.84 -13.14
C PHE A 72 -4.76 -0.11 -13.62
N ASP A 73 -4.85 0.48 -14.81
CA ASP A 73 -3.81 1.32 -15.39
C ASP A 73 -4.39 2.71 -15.75
N ILE A 74 -3.78 3.75 -15.18
CA ILE A 74 -4.14 5.14 -15.45
C ILE A 74 -3.70 5.60 -16.85
N GLU A 75 -2.60 5.04 -17.36
CA GLU A 75 -2.00 5.34 -18.66
C GLU A 75 -2.73 4.63 -19.81
N ALA A 76 -3.58 3.65 -19.50
CA ALA A 76 -4.39 2.94 -20.47
C ALA A 76 -5.22 3.90 -21.34
N GLY A 77 -4.93 3.88 -22.64
CA GLY A 77 -5.57 4.70 -23.66
C GLY A 77 -4.87 6.04 -23.98
N PHE A 78 -3.77 6.38 -23.30
CA PHE A 78 -2.92 7.53 -23.69
C PHE A 78 -1.98 7.22 -24.85
N TYR A 79 -1.57 5.96 -24.96
CA TYR A 79 -0.75 5.47 -26.06
C TYR A 79 -1.49 4.29 -26.69
N LEU A 80 -1.75 4.35 -28.00
CA LEU A 80 -1.92 3.11 -28.73
C LEU A 80 -0.54 2.50 -28.86
N THR A 81 -0.39 1.22 -28.51
CA THR A 81 0.75 0.45 -28.99
C THR A 81 0.59 0.34 -30.51
N LYS A 82 1.09 1.32 -31.27
CA LYS A 82 1.25 1.17 -32.71
C LYS A 82 2.11 -0.08 -32.91
N SER A 83 1.71 -0.92 -33.85
CA SER A 83 2.45 -2.13 -34.24
C SER A 83 3.93 -1.88 -34.52
N ASP A 84 4.31 -0.62 -34.80
CA ASP A 84 5.59 -0.23 -35.36
C ASP A 84 6.55 0.41 -34.33
N ASP A 85 6.10 0.78 -33.12
CA ASP A 85 6.89 1.56 -32.15
C ASP A 85 7.55 0.73 -31.03
N ILE A 86 7.36 -0.59 -31.04
CA ILE A 86 8.19 -1.47 -30.21
C ILE A 86 9.47 -1.73 -31.02
N PRO A 87 10.67 -1.41 -30.50
CA PRO A 87 11.92 -1.62 -31.22
C PRO A 87 11.97 -3.06 -31.73
N PRO A 88 12.47 -3.32 -32.96
CA PRO A 88 12.52 -4.66 -33.52
C PRO A 88 13.20 -5.65 -32.58
N THR A 89 14.10 -5.24 -31.69
CA THR A 89 14.73 -6.12 -30.71
C THR A 89 13.79 -6.67 -29.63
N ASP A 90 12.67 -6.00 -29.33
CA ASP A 90 11.65 -6.44 -28.36
C ASP A 90 10.45 -7.16 -29.02
N ILE A 91 10.39 -7.23 -30.37
CA ILE A 91 9.40 -8.02 -31.12
C ILE A 91 10.03 -9.14 -31.96
N THR A 92 11.18 -8.90 -32.59
CA THR A 92 11.83 -9.89 -33.49
C THR A 92 12.53 -11.02 -32.73
N PHE A 93 12.73 -10.89 -31.41
CA PHE A 93 13.23 -11.98 -30.57
C PHE A 93 12.10 -12.75 -29.85
N THR A 94 10.87 -12.25 -29.90
CA THR A 94 9.84 -12.59 -28.91
C THR A 94 8.66 -13.38 -29.43
N LEU A 95 8.48 -13.56 -30.75
CA LEU A 95 7.31 -14.30 -31.25
C LEU A 95 7.63 -15.01 -32.57
N ASN A 96 8.31 -16.16 -32.52
CA ASN A 96 8.24 -17.14 -33.60
C ASN A 96 6.98 -18.02 -33.43
N PHE A 97 5.83 -17.38 -33.24
CA PHE A 97 4.54 -18.05 -33.03
C PHE A 97 3.87 -18.35 -34.38
N THR A 98 3.49 -19.61 -34.58
CA THR A 98 2.83 -20.09 -35.81
C THR A 98 1.35 -19.72 -35.95
N ASN A 99 0.71 -19.03 -34.99
CA ASN A 99 -0.69 -18.59 -35.13
C ASN A 99 -0.96 -17.13 -34.69
N PRO A 100 -0.91 -16.15 -35.61
CA PRO A 100 -1.09 -14.73 -35.31
C PRO A 100 -2.50 -14.36 -34.78
N ALA A 101 -3.49 -15.25 -34.88
CA ALA A 101 -4.85 -14.96 -34.44
C ALA A 101 -5.01 -14.93 -32.90
N VAL A 102 -4.32 -15.81 -32.16
CA VAL A 102 -4.46 -15.93 -30.70
C VAL A 102 -3.86 -14.72 -29.99
N VAL A 103 -2.64 -14.33 -30.41
CA VAL A 103 -1.92 -13.14 -29.88
C VAL A 103 -2.76 -11.88 -30.04
N ASN A 104 -3.38 -11.69 -31.21
CA ASN A 104 -4.20 -10.51 -31.49
C ASN A 104 -5.46 -10.45 -30.61
N VAL A 105 -6.09 -11.58 -30.30
CA VAL A 105 -7.28 -11.63 -29.43
C VAL A 105 -6.93 -11.36 -27.97
N GLN A 106 -5.83 -11.92 -27.47
CA GLN A 106 -5.36 -11.67 -26.11
C GLN A 106 -4.91 -10.23 -25.91
N ARG A 107 -4.16 -9.69 -26.88
CA ARG A 107 -3.78 -8.27 -26.89
C ARG A 107 -5.01 -7.36 -26.85
N TYR A 108 -6.01 -7.66 -27.69
CA TYR A 108 -7.27 -6.93 -27.69
C TYR A 108 -7.99 -6.96 -26.33
N ARG A 109 -7.97 -8.10 -25.63
CA ARG A 109 -8.54 -8.23 -24.27
C ARG A 109 -7.74 -7.42 -23.25
N ALA A 110 -6.41 -7.54 -23.27
CA ALA A 110 -5.51 -6.86 -22.33
C ALA A 110 -5.61 -5.34 -22.44
N GLU A 111 -5.74 -4.80 -23.65
CA GLU A 111 -5.90 -3.35 -23.87
C GLU A 111 -7.27 -2.82 -23.40
N ARG A 112 -8.30 -3.68 -23.41
CA ARG A 112 -9.68 -3.28 -23.07
C ARG A 112 -9.99 -3.34 -21.58
N LEU A 113 -9.41 -4.29 -20.86
CA LEU A 113 -9.72 -4.55 -19.46
C LEU A 113 -9.54 -3.30 -18.56
N PRO A 114 -8.44 -2.52 -18.68
CA PRO A 114 -8.25 -1.31 -17.88
C PRO A 114 -9.26 -0.19 -18.22
N ILE A 115 -9.67 -0.10 -19.49
CA ILE A 115 -10.68 0.88 -19.95
C ILE A 115 -12.04 0.56 -19.33
N ASP A 116 -12.43 -0.71 -19.34
CA ASP A 116 -13.69 -1.17 -18.74
C ASP A 116 -13.66 -1.06 -17.20
N ALA A 117 -12.52 -1.31 -16.57
CA ALA A 117 -12.30 -1.06 -15.14
C ALA A 117 -12.49 0.43 -14.77
N ALA A 118 -11.90 1.35 -15.55
CA ALA A 118 -12.05 2.80 -15.33
C ALA A 118 -13.51 3.29 -15.48
N ARG A 119 -14.29 2.66 -16.38
CA ARG A 119 -15.75 2.90 -16.48
C ARG A 119 -16.46 2.50 -15.19
N GLY A 120 -16.20 1.28 -14.71
CA GLY A 120 -16.76 0.76 -13.46
C GLY A 120 -16.44 1.65 -12.26
N ILE A 121 -15.17 2.07 -12.12
CA ILE A 121 -14.72 2.99 -11.07
C ILE A 121 -15.51 4.30 -11.10
N SER A 122 -15.66 4.92 -12.27
CA SER A 122 -16.39 6.19 -12.41
C SER A 122 -17.84 6.08 -11.94
N LEU A 123 -18.52 4.99 -12.29
CA LEU A 123 -19.88 4.72 -11.85
C LEU A 123 -19.97 4.52 -10.33
N VAL A 124 -19.06 3.74 -9.75
CA VAL A 124 -19.03 3.48 -8.31
C VAL A 124 -18.74 4.75 -7.52
N LEU A 125 -17.82 5.61 -8.00
CA LEU A 125 -17.56 6.92 -7.41
C LEU A 125 -18.81 7.81 -7.43
N ALA A 126 -19.56 7.85 -8.54
CA ALA A 126 -20.82 8.58 -8.62
C ALA A 126 -21.86 8.08 -7.61
N LEU A 127 -22.05 6.76 -7.52
CA LEU A 127 -22.97 6.13 -6.57
C LEU A 127 -22.58 6.42 -5.12
N SER A 128 -21.28 6.42 -4.80
CA SER A 128 -20.79 6.78 -3.46
C SER A 128 -21.18 8.20 -3.04
N ARG A 129 -21.18 9.15 -4.00
CA ARG A 129 -21.60 10.53 -3.75
C ARG A 129 -23.10 10.67 -3.62
N LEU A 130 -23.90 9.87 -4.33
CA LEU A 130 -25.35 9.82 -4.13
C LEU A 130 -25.74 9.31 -2.74
N VAL A 131 -25.03 8.30 -2.23
CA VAL A 131 -25.21 7.81 -0.84
C VAL A 131 -24.95 8.93 0.17
N LEU A 132 -23.81 9.62 0.02
CA LEU A 132 -23.45 10.74 0.90
C LEU A 132 -24.41 11.94 0.76
N LEU A 133 -24.87 12.23 -0.47
CA LEU A 133 -25.87 13.24 -0.76
C LEU A 133 -27.18 12.95 0.00
N GLY A 134 -27.63 11.70 0.00
CA GLY A 134 -28.80 11.27 0.75
C GLY A 134 -28.66 11.50 2.26
N GLN A 135 -27.47 11.29 2.82
CA GLN A 135 -27.18 11.59 4.23
C GLN A 135 -27.27 13.09 4.53
N TYR A 136 -26.60 13.93 3.75
CA TYR A 136 -26.66 15.39 3.94
C TYR A 136 -28.07 15.95 3.73
N LEU A 137 -28.82 15.43 2.76
CA LEU A 137 -30.21 15.82 2.54
C LEU A 137 -31.09 15.51 3.76
N MET A 138 -30.94 14.33 4.36
CA MET A 138 -31.65 13.97 5.59
C MET A 138 -31.31 14.91 6.75
N VAL A 139 -30.04 15.28 6.90
CA VAL A 139 -29.61 16.25 7.93
C VAL A 139 -30.24 17.63 7.70
N ILE A 140 -30.33 18.10 6.45
CA ILE A 140 -30.99 19.37 6.10
C ILE A 140 -32.48 19.30 6.46
N LEU A 141 -33.18 18.22 6.11
CA LEU A 141 -34.61 18.07 6.40
C LEU A 141 -34.89 18.11 7.91
N HIS A 142 -34.04 17.47 8.72
CA HIS A 142 -34.18 17.46 10.18
C HIS A 142 -33.75 18.79 10.85
N SER A 143 -32.73 19.47 10.32
CA SER A 143 -32.21 20.71 10.88
C SER A 143 -33.01 21.96 10.46
N ARG A 144 -33.87 21.85 9.43
CA ARG A 144 -34.61 22.96 8.81
C ARG A 144 -35.33 23.87 9.80
N LYS A 145 -35.89 23.31 10.87
CA LYS A 145 -36.68 24.05 11.88
C LYS A 145 -35.88 24.47 13.12
N ARG A 146 -34.69 23.89 13.34
CA ARG A 146 -34.01 23.96 14.65
C ARG A 146 -32.72 24.77 14.65
N PHE A 147 -31.99 24.81 13.52
CA PHE A 147 -30.68 25.49 13.44
C PHE A 147 -30.47 26.14 12.06
N PRO A 148 -30.95 27.37 11.82
CA PRO A 148 -30.84 28.04 10.52
C PRO A 148 -29.40 28.39 10.13
N SER A 149 -28.52 28.68 11.10
CA SER A 149 -27.09 28.98 10.87
C SER A 149 -26.31 27.80 10.29
N LEU A 150 -26.68 26.56 10.63
CA LEU A 150 -26.06 25.33 10.12
C LEU A 150 -26.40 25.08 8.64
N GLN A 151 -27.52 25.64 8.16
CA GLN A 151 -28.03 25.34 6.82
C GLN A 151 -27.10 25.83 5.72
N LEU A 152 -26.48 27.00 5.88
CA LEU A 152 -25.59 27.55 4.85
C LEU A 152 -24.37 26.64 4.60
N GLY A 153 -23.78 26.09 5.68
CA GLY A 153 -22.68 25.13 5.58
C GLY A 153 -23.11 23.81 4.92
N LEU A 154 -24.30 23.32 5.27
CA LEU A 154 -24.88 22.11 4.68
C LEU A 154 -25.21 22.29 3.20
N TYR A 155 -25.76 23.44 2.78
CA TYR A 155 -26.04 23.74 1.37
C TYR A 155 -24.76 23.80 0.53
N ARG A 156 -23.65 24.30 1.08
CA ARG A 156 -22.34 24.27 0.41
C ARG A 156 -21.85 22.83 0.20
N HIS A 157 -21.98 21.97 1.22
CA HIS A 157 -21.66 20.55 1.07
C HIS A 157 -22.56 19.87 0.04
N LEU A 158 -23.87 20.15 0.06
CA LEU A 158 -24.82 19.62 -0.91
C LEU A 158 -24.47 20.03 -2.34
N GLY A 159 -24.13 21.30 -2.55
CA GLY A 159 -23.71 21.81 -3.85
C GLY A 159 -22.45 21.13 -4.38
N ALA A 160 -21.43 20.96 -3.53
CA ALA A 160 -20.21 20.24 -3.90
C ALA A 160 -20.48 18.76 -4.19
N LEU A 161 -21.38 18.10 -3.46
CA LEU A 161 -21.74 16.70 -3.71
C LEU A 161 -22.52 16.50 -5.01
N ILE A 162 -23.45 17.41 -5.33
CA ILE A 162 -24.18 17.39 -6.62
C ILE A 162 -23.19 17.58 -7.76
N PHE A 163 -22.30 18.56 -7.64
CA PHE A 163 -21.25 18.82 -8.62
C PHE A 163 -20.33 17.60 -8.80
N SER A 164 -19.95 16.97 -7.70
CA SER A 164 -19.11 15.77 -7.69
C SER A 164 -19.79 14.58 -8.36
N ALA A 165 -21.04 14.30 -8.00
CA ALA A 165 -21.83 13.25 -8.65
C ALA A 165 -21.98 13.49 -10.16
N ALA A 166 -22.25 14.73 -10.57
CA ALA A 166 -22.35 15.10 -11.97
C ALA A 166 -21.05 14.85 -12.72
N CYS A 167 -19.89 15.24 -12.17
CA CYS A 167 -18.59 15.01 -12.80
C CYS A 167 -18.29 13.52 -12.99
N TYR A 168 -18.57 12.67 -11.99
CA TYR A 168 -18.36 11.23 -12.12
C TYR A 168 -19.31 10.56 -13.12
N PHE A 169 -20.59 11.00 -13.19
CA PHE A 169 -21.51 10.52 -14.23
C PHE A 169 -21.09 10.97 -15.63
N VAL A 170 -20.60 12.21 -15.77
CA VAL A 170 -20.05 12.69 -17.04
C VAL A 170 -18.79 11.89 -17.41
N ALA A 171 -17.90 11.59 -16.46
CA ALA A 171 -16.74 10.74 -16.72
C ALA A 171 -17.15 9.34 -17.22
N PHE A 172 -18.16 8.74 -16.58
CA PHE A 172 -18.74 7.48 -17.03
C PHE A 172 -19.32 7.58 -18.45
N GLY A 173 -20.09 8.63 -18.74
CA GLY A 173 -20.68 8.86 -20.06
C GLY A 173 -19.64 9.10 -21.16
N VAL A 174 -18.60 9.89 -20.88
CA VAL A 174 -17.47 10.11 -21.78
C VAL A 174 -16.79 8.78 -22.10
N MET A 175 -16.51 7.97 -21.08
CA MET A 175 -15.85 6.67 -21.27
C MET A 175 -16.74 5.67 -22.02
N MET A 176 -18.07 5.73 -21.89
CA MET A 176 -19.01 4.92 -22.66
C MET A 176 -19.08 5.33 -24.14
N ALA A 177 -18.91 6.61 -24.44
CA ALA A 177 -18.95 7.15 -25.80
C ALA A 177 -17.64 6.90 -26.58
N VAL A 178 -16.54 6.59 -25.89
CA VAL A 178 -15.24 6.30 -26.50
C VAL A 178 -15.26 4.92 -27.17
N ASN A 179 -14.95 4.90 -28.47
CA ASN A 179 -14.64 3.68 -29.19
C ASN A 179 -13.30 3.12 -28.68
N PRO A 180 -13.24 1.85 -28.23
CA PRO A 180 -12.03 1.26 -27.67
C PRO A 180 -10.87 1.14 -28.68
N GLN A 181 -11.16 1.21 -29.99
CA GLN A 181 -10.17 1.04 -31.06
C GLN A 181 -9.54 2.35 -31.54
N THR A 182 -9.94 3.49 -30.99
CA THR A 182 -9.42 4.80 -31.40
C THR A 182 -8.74 5.49 -30.24
N GLU A 183 -7.51 5.93 -30.45
CA GLU A 183 -6.77 6.77 -29.51
C GLU A 183 -7.57 8.05 -29.27
N ASN A 184 -8.11 8.19 -28.07
CA ASN A 184 -8.89 9.36 -27.69
C ASN A 184 -8.25 10.00 -26.46
N ILE A 185 -7.06 10.58 -26.67
CA ILE A 185 -6.30 11.31 -25.64
C ILE A 185 -7.22 12.28 -24.87
N GLY A 186 -8.08 13.00 -25.59
CA GLY A 186 -9.00 13.96 -24.99
C GLY A 186 -9.97 13.34 -23.98
N ALA A 187 -10.46 12.12 -24.22
CA ALA A 187 -11.37 11.45 -23.30
C ALA A 187 -10.64 10.92 -22.04
N ASN A 188 -9.41 10.43 -22.20
CA ASN A 188 -8.59 9.97 -21.08
C ASN A 188 -8.13 11.14 -20.19
N VAL A 189 -7.75 12.28 -20.79
CA VAL A 189 -7.48 13.52 -20.04
C VAL A 189 -8.74 14.01 -19.33
N ALA A 190 -9.90 14.03 -20.02
CA ALA A 190 -11.16 14.45 -19.44
C ALA A 190 -11.55 13.57 -18.24
N ARG A 191 -11.37 12.25 -18.32
CA ARG A 191 -11.59 11.32 -17.21
C ARG A 191 -10.81 11.72 -15.97
N ILE A 192 -9.49 11.92 -16.10
CA ILE A 192 -8.62 12.27 -14.96
C ILE A 192 -9.06 13.61 -14.35
N LEU A 193 -9.29 14.62 -15.18
CA LEU A 193 -9.77 15.92 -14.72
C LEU A 193 -11.11 15.80 -13.98
N LEU A 194 -12.06 15.05 -14.53
CA LEU A 194 -13.37 14.82 -13.94
C LEU A 194 -13.33 13.98 -12.65
N TRP A 195 -12.28 13.20 -12.42
CA TRP A 195 -12.09 12.48 -11.15
C TRP A 195 -11.54 13.38 -10.04
N TYR A 196 -10.55 14.22 -10.35
CA TYR A 196 -9.84 15.01 -9.34
C TYR A 196 -10.46 16.37 -9.04
N LEU A 197 -11.09 16.98 -10.03
CA LEU A 197 -11.71 18.29 -9.86
C LEU A 197 -12.84 18.27 -8.80
N PRO A 198 -13.71 17.26 -8.72
CA PRO A 198 -14.65 17.08 -7.62
C PRO A 198 -14.00 16.97 -6.24
N LEU A 199 -12.91 16.19 -6.15
CA LEU A 199 -12.19 15.97 -4.90
C LEU A 199 -11.65 17.29 -4.35
N LEU A 200 -11.06 18.13 -5.21
CA LEU A 200 -10.62 19.47 -4.84
C LEU A 200 -11.78 20.38 -4.41
N ALA A 201 -12.91 20.32 -5.11
CA ALA A 201 -14.10 21.10 -4.76
C ALA A 201 -14.65 20.72 -3.38
N GLU A 202 -14.79 19.42 -3.09
CA GLU A 202 -15.28 18.94 -1.78
C GLU A 202 -14.30 19.28 -0.64
N ILE A 203 -12.99 19.07 -0.83
CA ILE A 203 -11.95 19.47 0.14
C ILE A 203 -12.02 20.97 0.44
N SER A 204 -12.19 21.79 -0.61
CA SER A 204 -12.28 23.25 -0.47
C SER A 204 -13.48 23.65 0.39
N VAL A 205 -14.63 22.98 0.25
CA VAL A 205 -15.81 23.23 1.10
C VAL A 205 -15.53 22.92 2.57
N HIS A 206 -14.77 21.86 2.88
CA HIS A 206 -14.38 21.57 4.26
C HIS A 206 -13.52 22.69 4.87
N TYR A 207 -12.58 23.25 4.10
CA TYR A 207 -11.76 24.39 4.54
C TYR A 207 -12.60 25.66 4.71
N ILE A 208 -13.45 25.98 3.75
CA ILE A 208 -14.34 27.15 3.81
C ILE A 208 -15.26 27.05 5.03
N ASN A 209 -15.87 25.89 5.26
CA ASN A 209 -16.76 25.67 6.40
C ASN A 209 -16.02 25.63 7.75
N SER A 210 -14.71 25.40 7.76
CA SER A 210 -13.89 25.45 8.99
C SER A 210 -13.65 26.87 9.51
N ASP A 211 -13.80 27.89 8.65
CA ASP A 211 -13.65 29.30 9.05
C ASP A 211 -14.89 29.86 9.77
N PHE A 212 -16.05 29.24 9.58
CA PHE A 212 -17.30 29.65 10.22
C PHE A 212 -17.48 28.88 11.54
N ASN A 213 -16.75 29.35 12.57
CA ASN A 213 -16.51 28.67 13.85
C ASN A 213 -17.75 28.34 14.71
N GLU A 214 -18.94 28.85 14.39
CA GLU A 214 -20.05 28.81 15.35
C GLU A 214 -20.70 27.43 15.52
N TYR A 215 -20.58 26.51 14.55
CA TYR A 215 -21.30 25.21 14.60
C TYR A 215 -20.60 24.00 13.94
N THR A 216 -19.37 24.13 13.43
CA THR A 216 -18.65 23.10 12.64
C THR A 216 -17.28 22.76 13.23
N THR A 217 -17.16 22.72 14.56
CA THR A 217 -15.89 22.34 15.20
C THR A 217 -15.61 20.85 15.01
N TYR A 218 -14.47 20.54 14.41
CA TYR A 218 -14.02 19.16 14.24
C TYR A 218 -13.46 18.63 15.56
N SER A 219 -13.97 17.48 16.02
CA SER A 219 -13.43 16.82 17.21
C SER A 219 -12.10 16.13 16.87
N SER A 220 -11.00 16.65 17.42
CA SER A 220 -9.67 16.08 17.23
C SER A 220 -9.56 14.65 17.76
N LYS A 221 -10.33 14.33 18.82
CA LYS A 221 -10.37 12.97 19.40
C LYS A 221 -10.94 11.96 18.40
N ILE A 222 -12.07 12.30 17.77
CA ILE A 222 -12.76 11.42 16.81
C ILE A 222 -11.93 11.27 15.54
N ILE A 223 -11.35 12.37 15.02
CA ILE A 223 -10.44 12.33 13.86
C ILE A 223 -9.26 11.40 14.13
N TYR A 224 -8.62 11.57 15.27
CA TYR A 224 -7.49 10.74 15.64
C TYR A 224 -7.89 9.26 15.77
N GLU A 225 -8.99 8.96 16.48
CA GLU A 225 -9.48 7.59 16.67
C GLU A 225 -9.78 6.88 15.35
N ARG A 226 -10.41 7.58 14.39
CA ARG A 226 -10.70 7.04 13.06
C ARG A 226 -9.45 6.90 12.19
N ALA A 227 -8.54 7.88 12.22
CA ALA A 227 -7.29 7.83 11.46
C ALA A 227 -6.35 6.74 11.99
N SER A 228 -6.22 6.59 13.31
CA SER A 228 -5.41 5.53 13.93
C SER A 228 -6.00 4.15 13.67
N GLY A 229 -7.34 4.02 13.71
CA GLY A 229 -8.00 2.77 13.36
C GLY A 229 -7.72 2.38 11.90
N PHE A 230 -7.80 3.34 10.98
CA PHE A 230 -7.50 3.10 9.58
C PHE A 230 -6.03 2.75 9.32
N PHE A 231 -5.10 3.43 9.99
CA PHE A 231 -3.66 3.10 9.96
C PHE A 231 -3.38 1.67 10.44
N THR A 232 -3.94 1.27 11.59
CA THR A 232 -3.76 -0.09 12.12
C THR A 232 -4.32 -1.14 11.18
N VAL A 233 -5.45 -0.85 10.54
CA VAL A 233 -6.06 -1.75 9.55
C VAL A 233 -5.16 -1.92 8.31
N ILE A 234 -4.54 -0.85 7.81
CA ILE A 234 -3.56 -0.92 6.72
C ILE A 234 -2.34 -1.74 7.11
N LEU A 235 -1.81 -1.54 8.32
CA LEU A 235 -0.72 -2.36 8.84
C LEU A 235 -1.12 -3.84 8.94
N GLY A 236 -2.37 -4.13 9.34
CA GLY A 236 -2.91 -5.49 9.39
C GLY A 236 -2.93 -6.14 8.01
N THR A 237 -3.49 -5.47 6.99
CA THR A 237 -3.48 -5.98 5.62
C THR A 237 -2.07 -6.17 5.07
N GLY A 238 -1.14 -5.29 5.46
CA GLY A 238 0.27 -5.41 5.09
C GLY A 238 0.98 -6.59 5.80
N LEU A 239 0.62 -6.86 7.06
CA LEU A 239 1.11 -8.02 7.80
C LEU A 239 0.64 -9.33 7.18
N ASP A 240 -0.62 -9.39 6.73
CA ASP A 240 -1.14 -10.56 6.01
C ASP A 240 -0.28 -10.84 4.77
N LYS A 241 0.02 -9.81 3.96
CA LYS A 241 0.90 -9.95 2.77
C LYS A 241 2.32 -10.39 3.08
N VAL A 242 2.92 -9.82 4.13
CA VAL A 242 4.25 -10.26 4.58
C VAL A 242 4.18 -11.71 5.05
N THR A 243 3.12 -12.10 5.76
CA THR A 243 2.93 -13.46 6.26
C THR A 243 2.67 -14.46 5.14
N ASP A 244 1.92 -14.10 4.09
CA ASP A 244 1.77 -14.89 2.86
C ASP A 244 3.17 -15.20 2.29
N GLY A 245 4.03 -14.18 2.16
CA GLY A 245 5.43 -14.34 1.76
C GLY A 245 6.26 -15.25 2.67
N LEU A 246 5.89 -15.36 3.96
CA LEU A 246 6.54 -16.22 4.95
C LEU A 246 6.01 -17.65 4.98
N GLN A 247 4.80 -17.93 4.50
CA GLN A 247 4.32 -19.31 4.40
C GLN A 247 5.19 -20.11 3.43
N PHE A 248 5.63 -19.48 2.34
CA PHE A 248 6.60 -20.06 1.41
C PHE A 248 7.96 -20.33 2.05
N LEU A 249 8.34 -19.56 3.08
CA LEU A 249 9.57 -19.76 3.86
C LEU A 249 9.57 -21.09 4.62
N VAL A 250 8.40 -21.49 5.12
CA VAL A 250 8.21 -22.73 5.89
C VAL A 250 8.20 -23.95 4.95
N GLY A 251 7.75 -23.78 3.70
CA GLY A 251 7.73 -24.82 2.67
C GLY A 251 9.00 -24.94 1.82
N ALA A 252 9.89 -23.94 1.82
CA ALA A 252 11.08 -23.93 0.97
C ALA A 252 12.13 -24.98 1.36
N LEU A 253 12.99 -25.31 0.38
CA LEU A 253 14.07 -26.30 0.39
C LEU A 253 14.95 -26.33 1.64
N ASP A 254 15.06 -25.24 2.41
CA ASP A 254 15.77 -25.24 3.69
C ASP A 254 15.21 -24.19 4.67
N PHE A 255 14.80 -24.61 5.86
CA PHE A 255 14.44 -23.71 6.96
C PHE A 255 15.73 -23.17 7.62
N GLY A 256 16.41 -22.26 6.91
CA GLY A 256 17.68 -21.68 7.36
C GLY A 256 17.51 -20.55 8.38
N SER A 257 18.55 -20.29 9.17
CA SER A 257 18.62 -19.11 10.05
C SER A 257 18.46 -17.78 9.30
N TYR A 258 18.92 -17.75 8.04
CA TYR A 258 18.75 -16.64 7.11
C TYR A 258 17.27 -16.28 6.88
N ASN A 259 16.47 -17.30 6.60
CA ASN A 259 15.05 -17.20 6.30
C ASN A 259 14.29 -16.63 7.52
N VAL A 260 14.57 -17.16 8.71
CA VAL A 260 14.00 -16.67 9.97
C VAL A 260 14.42 -15.21 10.25
N ALA A 261 15.68 -14.85 9.97
CA ALA A 261 16.15 -13.48 10.15
C ALA A 261 15.43 -12.49 9.24
N TRP A 262 15.14 -12.86 7.99
CA TRP A 262 14.36 -12.05 7.05
C TRP A 262 12.91 -11.87 7.51
N ALA A 263 12.29 -12.93 8.00
CA ALA A 263 10.95 -12.88 8.61
C ALA A 263 10.89 -11.90 9.79
N LEU A 264 11.88 -12.00 10.68
CA LEU A 264 12.01 -11.10 11.82
C LEU A 264 12.21 -9.64 11.37
N CYS A 265 12.98 -9.39 10.32
CA CYS A 265 13.17 -8.05 9.76
C CYS A 265 11.85 -7.47 9.22
N GLY A 266 11.06 -8.25 8.48
CA GLY A 266 9.72 -7.83 8.03
C GLY A 266 8.80 -7.46 9.20
N ALA A 267 8.80 -8.27 10.27
CA ALA A 267 8.04 -7.97 11.50
C ALA A 267 8.54 -6.68 12.19
N ILE A 268 9.86 -6.47 12.25
CA ILE A 268 10.45 -5.24 12.80
C ILE A 268 10.04 -4.01 11.98
N VAL A 269 9.92 -4.12 10.65
CA VAL A 269 9.43 -3.01 9.81
C VAL A 269 8.01 -2.62 10.20
N ILE A 270 7.10 -3.58 10.30
CA ILE A 270 5.69 -3.34 10.68
C ILE A 270 5.59 -2.76 12.10
N VAL A 271 6.25 -3.39 13.07
CA VAL A 271 6.26 -2.93 14.48
C VAL A 271 6.95 -1.57 14.61
N GLY A 272 7.97 -1.31 13.79
CA GLY A 272 8.72 -0.08 13.79
C GLY A 272 7.89 1.10 13.29
N GLU A 273 7.21 0.94 12.15
CA GLU A 273 6.27 1.92 11.60
C GLU A 273 5.10 2.17 12.57
N PHE A 274 4.53 1.11 13.15
CA PHE A 274 3.52 1.21 14.21
C PHE A 274 4.02 2.08 15.37
N SER A 275 5.22 1.77 15.87
CA SER A 275 5.82 2.48 16.99
C SER A 275 6.02 3.97 16.67
N LEU A 276 6.60 4.30 15.52
CA LEU A 276 6.86 5.69 15.12
C LEU A 276 5.57 6.52 14.95
N TYR A 277 4.52 5.94 14.39
CA TYR A 277 3.22 6.61 14.20
C TYR A 277 2.58 6.99 15.55
N PHE A 278 2.39 6.01 16.44
CA PHE A 278 1.79 6.26 17.75
C PHE A 278 2.70 7.12 18.63
N GLU A 279 4.01 7.04 18.43
CA GLU A 279 4.98 7.87 19.12
C GLU A 279 4.80 9.36 18.79
N GLY A 280 4.65 9.69 17.50
CA GLY A 280 4.38 11.06 17.02
C GLY A 280 3.05 11.59 17.54
N ASN A 281 2.08 10.71 17.73
CA ASN A 281 0.70 11.11 17.97
C ASN A 281 0.25 11.20 19.44
N ARG A 282 1.14 11.07 20.42
CA ARG A 282 0.78 11.11 21.85
C ARG A 282 0.20 12.43 22.35
N GLU A 283 0.63 13.57 21.79
CA GLU A 283 0.13 14.88 22.23
C GLU A 283 -1.20 15.20 21.54
N GLY A 284 -2.14 15.82 22.26
CA GLY A 284 -3.41 16.29 21.66
C GLY A 284 -3.22 17.47 20.71
N PHE A 285 -4.19 17.69 19.83
CA PHE A 285 -4.24 18.89 18.98
C PHE A 285 -4.54 20.13 19.83
N HIS A 286 -3.86 21.24 19.51
CA HIS A 286 -4.26 22.57 19.99
C HIS A 286 -5.33 23.14 19.04
N TYR A 287 -6.37 23.76 19.60
CA TYR A 287 -7.64 24.23 19.00
C TYR A 287 -7.53 25.01 17.67
N ASN A 288 -7.12 24.37 16.58
CA ASN A 288 -7.11 24.96 15.23
C ASN A 288 -7.69 23.96 14.21
N ASN A 289 -8.92 24.22 13.77
CA ASN A 289 -9.65 23.37 12.83
C ASN A 289 -8.90 23.20 11.50
N LYS A 290 -8.25 24.27 10.99
CA LYS A 290 -7.50 24.21 9.72
C LYS A 290 -6.31 23.27 9.81
N ARG A 291 -5.52 23.36 10.89
CA ARG A 291 -4.37 22.46 11.10
C ARG A 291 -4.79 21.01 11.26
N LEU A 292 -5.87 20.76 11.98
CA LEU A 292 -6.43 19.42 12.15
C LEU A 292 -6.88 18.83 10.81
N LEU A 293 -7.53 19.65 9.97
CA LEU A 293 -7.97 19.26 8.64
C LEU A 293 -6.78 19.02 7.69
N THR A 294 -5.77 19.90 7.70
CA THR A 294 -4.53 19.70 6.95
C THR A 294 -3.81 18.43 7.37
N TRP A 295 -3.72 18.15 8.68
CA TRP A 295 -3.15 16.90 9.19
C TRP A 295 -3.92 15.68 8.68
N PHE A 296 -5.26 15.74 8.68
CA PHE A 296 -6.10 14.66 8.20
C PHE A 296 -5.93 14.42 6.69
N PHE A 297 -5.82 15.46 5.86
CA PHE A 297 -5.60 15.28 4.42
C PHE A 297 -4.18 14.80 4.09
N LEU A 298 -3.16 15.25 4.83
CA LEU A 298 -1.79 14.75 4.69
C LEU A 298 -1.63 13.28 5.08
N HIS A 299 -2.59 12.71 5.85
CA HIS A 299 -2.61 11.26 6.08
C HIS A 299 -2.74 10.47 4.79
N CYS A 300 -3.40 10.99 3.76
CA CYS A 300 -3.51 10.28 2.48
C CYS A 300 -2.12 9.99 1.90
N ILE A 301 -1.26 11.00 1.82
CA ILE A 301 0.09 10.87 1.27
C ILE A 301 0.95 9.95 2.14
N PHE A 302 0.86 10.10 3.47
CA PHE A 302 1.55 9.21 4.40
C PHE A 302 1.15 7.74 4.20
N LEU A 303 -0.15 7.47 4.03
CA LEU A 303 -0.65 6.10 3.87
C LEU A 303 -0.31 5.49 2.50
N ILE A 304 -0.17 6.31 1.45
CA ILE A 304 0.36 5.86 0.16
C ILE A 304 1.81 5.36 0.33
N CYS A 305 2.68 6.19 0.94
CA CYS A 305 4.05 5.79 1.21
C CYS A 305 4.08 4.52 2.07
N LEU A 306 3.26 4.45 3.11
CA LEU A 306 3.21 3.32 4.03
C LEU A 306 2.83 2.02 3.32
N MET A 307 1.76 2.07 2.51
CA MET A 307 1.30 0.89 1.79
C MET A 307 2.35 0.41 0.79
N MET A 308 2.94 1.33 0.01
CA MET A 308 3.99 0.96 -0.93
C MET A 308 5.21 0.37 -0.22
N THR A 309 5.62 0.91 0.94
CA THR A 309 6.71 0.33 1.74
C THR A 309 6.42 -1.09 2.19
N ILE A 310 5.21 -1.37 2.68
CA ILE A 310 4.86 -2.71 3.18
C ILE A 310 4.73 -3.71 2.02
N LEU A 311 4.10 -3.30 0.91
CA LEU A 311 3.95 -4.14 -0.27
C LEU A 311 5.32 -4.46 -0.88
N SER A 312 6.17 -3.46 -1.12
CA SER A 312 7.55 -3.67 -1.57
C SER A 312 8.35 -4.55 -0.61
N CYS A 313 8.11 -4.46 0.72
CA CYS A 313 8.76 -5.32 1.71
C CYS A 313 8.32 -6.79 1.55
N ALA A 314 7.04 -7.06 1.37
CA ALA A 314 6.52 -8.42 1.17
C ALA A 314 7.09 -9.06 -0.10
N LEU A 315 7.11 -8.30 -1.19
CA LEU A 315 7.64 -8.73 -2.49
C LEU A 315 9.16 -8.96 -2.44
N LEU A 316 9.89 -8.11 -1.72
CA LEU A 316 11.33 -8.30 -1.46
C LEU A 316 11.61 -9.62 -0.73
N ILE A 317 10.80 -9.97 0.28
CA ILE A 317 10.92 -11.23 1.01
C ILE A 317 10.68 -12.41 0.06
N GLN A 318 9.60 -12.37 -0.72
CA GLN A 318 9.28 -13.42 -1.70
C GLN A 318 10.39 -13.57 -2.75
N TYR A 319 10.84 -12.47 -3.35
CA TYR A 319 11.90 -12.47 -4.36
C TYR A 319 13.22 -13.02 -3.80
N ALA A 320 13.65 -12.59 -2.62
CA ALA A 320 14.90 -13.05 -2.02
C ALA A 320 14.91 -14.56 -1.80
N ASN A 321 13.77 -15.13 -1.40
CA ASN A 321 13.61 -16.56 -1.22
C ASN A 321 13.56 -17.30 -2.56
N LEU A 322 12.76 -16.81 -3.52
CA LEU A 322 12.60 -17.39 -4.83
C LEU A 322 13.93 -17.40 -5.60
N SER A 323 14.65 -16.29 -5.61
CA SER A 323 15.96 -16.19 -6.25
C SER A 323 16.94 -17.20 -5.68
N ARG A 324 16.88 -17.49 -4.37
CA ARG A 324 17.74 -18.49 -3.73
C ARG A 324 17.34 -19.90 -4.13
N VAL A 325 16.05 -20.23 -4.07
CA VAL A 325 15.53 -21.54 -4.49
C VAL A 325 15.91 -21.85 -5.94
N VAL A 326 15.79 -20.86 -6.83
CA VAL A 326 16.21 -20.99 -8.24
C VAL A 326 17.71 -21.26 -8.36
N GLN A 327 18.56 -20.54 -7.61
CA GLN A 327 20.01 -20.78 -7.61
C GLN A 327 20.38 -22.16 -7.06
N ASP A 328 19.70 -22.62 -6.01
CA ASP A 328 19.89 -23.95 -5.43
C ASP A 328 19.48 -25.05 -6.43
N ILE A 329 18.32 -24.90 -7.10
CA ILE A 329 17.85 -25.78 -8.18
C ILE A 329 18.88 -25.88 -9.30
N ILE A 330 19.37 -24.73 -9.78
CA ILE A 330 20.35 -24.65 -10.86
C ILE A 330 21.65 -25.37 -10.46
N THR A 331 22.12 -25.15 -9.24
CA THR A 331 23.32 -25.80 -8.71
C THR A 331 23.14 -27.31 -8.66
N LEU A 332 22.00 -27.79 -8.15
CA LEU A 332 21.67 -29.21 -8.12
C LEU A 332 21.57 -29.81 -9.51
N PHE A 333 20.95 -29.11 -10.47
CA PHE A 333 20.82 -29.56 -11.85
C PHE A 333 22.17 -29.65 -12.55
N ASN A 334 23.03 -28.63 -12.41
CA ASN A 334 24.40 -28.66 -12.94
C ASN A 334 25.21 -29.83 -12.38
N ASN A 335 25.07 -30.15 -11.08
CA ASN A 335 25.75 -31.31 -10.48
C ASN A 335 25.27 -32.65 -11.07
N LEU A 336 24.02 -32.73 -11.55
CA LEU A 336 23.50 -33.92 -12.23
C LEU A 336 24.06 -34.05 -13.65
N VAL A 337 24.08 -32.95 -14.40
CA VAL A 337 24.57 -32.93 -15.79
C VAL A 337 26.09 -33.13 -15.86
N ASP A 338 26.85 -32.58 -14.92
CA ASP A 338 28.32 -32.69 -14.87
C ASP A 338 28.81 -33.97 -14.16
N THR A 339 27.92 -34.88 -13.77
CA THR A 339 28.34 -36.09 -13.06
C THR A 339 29.25 -36.98 -13.92
N THR A 340 30.31 -37.51 -13.31
CA THR A 340 31.17 -38.52 -13.96
C THR A 340 30.70 -39.95 -13.69
N ALA A 341 29.53 -40.11 -13.05
CA ALA A 341 28.98 -41.42 -12.74
C ALA A 341 28.60 -42.18 -14.02
N PRO A 342 28.79 -43.51 -14.06
CA PRO A 342 28.42 -44.33 -15.21
C PRO A 342 26.89 -44.42 -15.34
N PHE A 343 26.36 -44.18 -16.54
CA PHE A 343 24.93 -44.33 -16.83
C PHE A 343 24.48 -45.81 -16.84
N PRO A 344 23.22 -46.13 -16.46
CA PRO A 344 22.17 -45.21 -16.03
C PRO A 344 22.33 -44.75 -14.57
N LEU A 345 22.06 -43.46 -14.33
CA LEU A 345 22.07 -42.85 -13.00
C LEU A 345 20.91 -43.37 -12.16
N GLN A 346 21.13 -43.48 -10.84
CA GLN A 346 20.06 -43.79 -9.88
C GLN A 346 19.81 -42.60 -8.95
N ALA A 347 18.56 -42.38 -8.58
CA ALA A 347 18.18 -41.29 -7.66
C ALA A 347 18.89 -41.37 -6.30
N SER A 348 19.18 -42.58 -5.82
CA SER A 348 19.90 -42.84 -4.56
C SER A 348 21.35 -42.33 -4.56
N GLU A 349 21.94 -42.10 -5.73
CA GLU A 349 23.30 -41.55 -5.87
C GLU A 349 23.34 -40.05 -5.58
N PHE A 350 22.19 -39.38 -5.59
CA PHE A 350 22.04 -37.94 -5.36
C PHE A 350 21.08 -37.66 -4.19
N PRO A 351 21.40 -38.10 -2.95
CA PRO A 351 20.50 -38.00 -1.82
C PRO A 351 20.09 -36.55 -1.48
N GLN A 352 20.99 -35.58 -1.72
CA GLN A 352 20.70 -34.16 -1.52
C GLN A 352 19.70 -33.62 -2.56
N ALA A 353 19.89 -33.96 -3.84
CA ALA A 353 18.95 -33.57 -4.89
C ALA A 353 17.59 -34.26 -4.72
N GLN A 354 17.58 -35.55 -4.39
CA GLN A 354 16.35 -36.29 -4.11
C GLN A 354 15.58 -35.67 -2.94
N GLN A 355 16.26 -35.32 -1.85
CA GLN A 355 15.63 -34.65 -0.71
C GLN A 355 15.10 -33.26 -1.11
N ALA A 356 15.87 -32.48 -1.87
CA ALA A 356 15.45 -31.16 -2.33
C ALA A 356 14.20 -31.23 -3.21
N PHE A 357 14.22 -32.05 -4.26
CA PHE A 357 13.08 -32.23 -5.15
C PHE A 357 11.84 -32.74 -4.42
N SER A 358 12.01 -33.66 -3.45
CA SER A 358 10.88 -34.13 -2.62
C SER A 358 10.26 -33.02 -1.76
N ARG A 359 11.08 -32.07 -1.25
CA ARG A 359 10.59 -30.91 -0.49
C ARG A 359 9.84 -29.92 -1.39
N LEU A 360 10.22 -29.81 -2.66
CA LEU A 360 9.51 -29.00 -3.66
C LEU A 360 8.28 -29.72 -4.26
N GLY A 361 7.99 -30.95 -3.85
CA GLY A 361 6.88 -31.74 -4.43
C GLY A 361 7.17 -32.28 -5.84
N LEU A 362 8.43 -32.33 -6.25
CA LEU A 362 8.85 -32.73 -7.60
C LEU A 362 9.31 -34.20 -7.65
N PRO A 363 8.92 -34.96 -8.68
CA PRO A 363 9.33 -36.35 -8.84
C PRO A 363 10.77 -36.45 -9.35
N PHE A 364 11.74 -36.50 -8.44
CA PHE A 364 13.16 -36.63 -8.79
C PHE A 364 13.46 -37.89 -9.62
N ASP A 365 12.76 -38.99 -9.37
CA ASP A 365 12.92 -40.23 -10.12
C ASP A 365 12.53 -40.08 -11.60
N ALA A 366 11.53 -39.23 -11.89
CA ALA A 366 11.13 -38.91 -13.26
C ALA A 366 12.22 -38.09 -13.95
N LEU A 367 12.77 -37.08 -13.28
CA LEU A 367 13.89 -36.29 -13.81
C LEU A 367 15.11 -37.17 -14.13
N ILE A 368 15.46 -38.12 -13.25
CA ILE A 368 16.56 -39.06 -13.50
C ILE A 368 16.23 -39.99 -14.68
N ALA A 369 14.99 -40.42 -14.83
CA ALA A 369 14.55 -41.22 -15.98
C ALA A 369 14.67 -40.45 -17.30
N ASP A 370 14.32 -39.17 -17.30
CA ASP A 370 14.44 -38.28 -18.47
C ASP A 370 15.92 -38.03 -18.81
N VAL A 371 16.77 -37.78 -17.80
CA VAL A 371 18.23 -37.64 -17.98
C VAL A 371 18.87 -38.91 -18.54
N ASN A 372 18.47 -40.08 -18.04
CA ASN A 372 18.93 -41.37 -18.54
C ASN A 372 18.46 -41.60 -19.99
N THR A 373 17.22 -41.25 -20.31
CA THR A 373 16.64 -41.39 -21.65
C THR A 373 17.35 -40.48 -22.65
N ALA A 374 17.60 -39.22 -22.28
CA ALA A 374 18.36 -38.28 -23.08
C ALA A 374 19.75 -38.82 -23.38
N THR A 375 20.49 -39.22 -22.35
CA THR A 375 21.89 -39.60 -22.50
C THR A 375 22.08 -40.88 -23.30
N THR A 376 21.12 -41.82 -23.23
CA THR A 376 21.22 -43.13 -23.90
C THR A 376 20.63 -43.17 -25.30
N ASN A 377 19.56 -42.41 -25.59
CA ASN A 377 18.76 -42.57 -26.81
C ASN A 377 18.75 -41.35 -27.74
N LEU A 378 19.18 -40.17 -27.29
CA LEU A 378 19.09 -38.94 -28.05
C LEU A 378 20.46 -38.45 -28.53
N THR A 379 20.49 -37.77 -29.68
CA THR A 379 21.67 -37.03 -30.13
C THR A 379 21.87 -35.75 -29.29
N ALA A 380 23.11 -35.26 -29.18
CA ALA A 380 23.45 -34.08 -28.37
C ALA A 380 22.51 -32.86 -28.50
N PRO A 381 22.00 -32.47 -29.70
CA PRO A 381 21.05 -31.36 -29.81
C PRO A 381 19.70 -31.61 -29.10
N PHE A 382 19.16 -32.83 -29.22
CA PHE A 382 17.91 -33.22 -28.55
C PHE A 382 18.10 -33.41 -27.05
N GLN A 383 19.28 -33.88 -26.61
CA GLN A 383 19.63 -33.94 -25.20
C GLN A 383 19.61 -32.55 -24.55
N ASN A 384 20.22 -31.56 -25.21
CA ASN A 384 20.28 -30.19 -24.70
C ASN A 384 18.87 -29.56 -24.58
N LEU A 385 18.01 -29.78 -25.58
CA LEU A 385 16.62 -29.30 -25.53
C LEU A 385 15.87 -29.88 -24.33
N LEU A 386 15.95 -31.20 -24.12
CA LEU A 386 15.27 -31.86 -23.00
C LEU A 386 15.78 -31.33 -21.64
N PHE A 387 17.10 -31.19 -21.48
CA PHE A 387 17.66 -30.61 -20.25
C PHE A 387 17.20 -29.17 -20.01
N CYS A 388 17.09 -28.35 -21.06
CA CYS A 388 16.57 -26.99 -20.92
C CYS A 388 15.09 -27.00 -20.50
N GLN A 389 14.27 -27.90 -21.06
CA GLN A 389 12.86 -28.05 -20.72
C GLN A 389 12.67 -28.55 -19.28
N ASP A 390 13.42 -29.56 -18.86
CA ASP A 390 13.37 -30.09 -17.50
C ASP A 390 13.78 -29.04 -16.45
N LEU A 391 14.84 -28.29 -16.73
CA LEU A 391 15.26 -27.20 -15.85
C LEU A 391 14.19 -26.09 -15.79
N LEU A 392 13.60 -25.70 -16.93
CA LEU A 392 12.53 -24.72 -16.95
C LEU A 392 11.29 -25.22 -16.18
N LEU A 393 10.96 -26.50 -16.26
CA LEU A 393 9.82 -27.08 -15.56
C LEU A 393 9.99 -26.95 -14.04
N VAL A 394 11.18 -27.29 -13.54
CA VAL A 394 11.50 -27.17 -12.11
C VAL A 394 11.46 -25.71 -11.65
N ILE A 395 11.99 -24.79 -12.46
CA ILE A 395 11.90 -23.35 -12.19
C ILE A 395 10.46 -22.87 -12.24
N ALA A 396 9.67 -23.26 -13.24
CA ALA A 396 8.27 -22.87 -13.39
C ALA A 396 7.42 -23.33 -12.22
N ILE A 397 7.64 -24.56 -11.73
CA ILE A 397 6.96 -25.09 -10.55
C ILE A 397 7.38 -24.30 -9.32
N ALA A 398 8.66 -23.96 -9.15
CA ALA A 398 9.08 -23.07 -8.07
C ALA A 398 8.39 -21.69 -8.17
N TYR A 399 8.24 -21.11 -9.36
CA TYR A 399 7.48 -19.87 -9.52
C TYR A 399 5.98 -20.05 -9.23
N GLN A 400 5.38 -21.20 -9.55
CA GLN A 400 3.97 -21.50 -9.23
C GLN A 400 3.76 -21.65 -7.73
N GLU A 401 4.64 -22.40 -7.05
CA GLU A 401 4.59 -22.60 -5.59
C GLU A 401 4.74 -21.30 -4.82
N PHE A 402 5.45 -20.30 -5.37
CA PHE A 402 5.61 -18.97 -4.77
C PHE A 402 4.54 -17.96 -5.21
N GLU A 403 3.48 -18.40 -5.90
CA GLU A 403 2.46 -17.53 -6.54
C GLU A 403 3.08 -16.42 -7.43
N ALA A 404 4.30 -16.68 -7.92
CA ALA A 404 5.10 -15.77 -8.72
C ALA A 404 4.99 -16.07 -10.22
N TYR A 405 4.36 -17.19 -10.60
CA TYR A 405 4.15 -17.57 -12.00
C TYR A 405 3.20 -16.59 -12.72
N PRO A 406 3.48 -16.22 -13.98
CA PRO A 406 2.62 -15.30 -14.72
C PRO A 406 1.22 -15.89 -14.97
N ASP A 407 0.20 -15.02 -15.03
CA ASP A 407 -1.16 -15.42 -15.38
C ASP A 407 -1.17 -16.13 -16.76
N SER A 408 -2.10 -17.07 -16.98
CA SER A 408 -2.16 -17.84 -18.24
C SER A 408 -2.38 -17.02 -19.51
N ASN A 409 -2.77 -15.76 -19.38
CA ASN A 409 -2.93 -14.82 -20.49
C ASN A 409 -1.71 -13.88 -20.68
N ASP A 410 -0.69 -13.99 -19.82
CA ASP A 410 0.53 -13.21 -19.90
C ASP A 410 1.41 -13.74 -21.07
N PRO A 411 1.95 -12.86 -21.94
CA PRO A 411 2.91 -13.24 -22.97
C PRO A 411 4.06 -14.13 -22.47
N LEU A 412 4.51 -13.95 -21.22
CA LEU A 412 5.57 -14.75 -20.63
C LEU A 412 5.12 -16.19 -20.32
N ALA A 413 3.89 -16.38 -19.82
CA ALA A 413 3.33 -17.72 -19.60
C ALA A 413 3.16 -18.49 -20.91
N ILE A 414 2.74 -17.81 -21.98
CA ILE A 414 2.62 -18.39 -23.32
C ILE A 414 3.99 -18.78 -23.85
N ARG A 415 5.01 -17.92 -23.69
CA ARG A 415 6.39 -18.23 -24.09
C ARG A 415 6.93 -19.48 -23.39
N ILE A 416 6.59 -19.68 -22.12
CA ILE A 416 6.95 -20.87 -21.35
C ILE A 416 6.27 -22.13 -21.92
N ASP A 417 4.95 -22.06 -22.18
CA ASP A 417 4.18 -23.16 -22.75
C ASP A 417 4.67 -23.56 -24.15
N GLU A 418 5.05 -22.57 -24.96
CA GLU A 418 5.63 -22.80 -26.28
C GLU A 418 7.03 -23.42 -26.21
N PHE A 419 7.84 -23.03 -25.23
CA PHE A 419 9.13 -23.68 -25.02
C PHE A 419 8.99 -25.14 -24.58
N PHE A 420 7.96 -25.46 -23.77
CA PHE A 420 7.64 -26.85 -23.40
C PHE A 420 7.10 -27.69 -24.57
N SER A 421 6.35 -27.09 -25.50
CA SER A 421 5.79 -27.80 -26.66
C SER A 421 6.76 -27.89 -27.85
N GLN A 422 7.98 -27.36 -27.72
CA GLN A 422 9.00 -27.42 -28.76
C GLN A 422 9.48 -28.86 -29.00
N GLU A 423 9.24 -29.39 -30.21
CA GLU A 423 9.65 -30.76 -30.60
C GLU A 423 11.01 -30.82 -31.34
N ARG A 424 11.54 -29.67 -31.79
CA ARG A 424 12.77 -29.61 -32.60
C ARG A 424 13.84 -28.77 -31.91
N PRO A 425 15.08 -29.27 -31.75
CA PRO A 425 16.15 -28.52 -31.12
C PRO A 425 16.61 -27.36 -32.01
N THR A 426 16.95 -26.24 -31.40
CA THR A 426 17.55 -25.08 -32.06
C THR A 426 18.89 -24.73 -31.44
N SER A 427 19.78 -24.08 -32.19
CA SER A 427 21.06 -23.61 -31.65
C SER A 427 20.91 -22.52 -30.59
N SER A 428 19.70 -22.00 -30.38
CA SER A 428 19.37 -20.92 -29.43
C SER A 428 18.63 -21.41 -28.18
N ASP A 429 18.40 -22.71 -27.99
CA ASP A 429 17.56 -23.22 -26.88
C ASP A 429 18.03 -22.77 -25.50
N GLN A 430 19.35 -22.80 -25.26
CA GLN A 430 19.96 -22.32 -24.00
C GLN A 430 19.79 -20.80 -23.81
N GLN A 431 19.87 -20.02 -24.90
CA GLN A 431 19.65 -18.57 -24.86
C GLN A 431 18.16 -18.26 -24.63
N ASN A 432 17.26 -19.01 -25.25
CA ASN A 432 15.82 -18.87 -25.07
C ASN A 432 15.41 -19.19 -23.62
N LEU A 433 15.94 -20.27 -23.05
CA LEU A 433 15.76 -20.62 -21.64
C LEU A 433 16.23 -19.48 -20.74
N LEU A 434 17.44 -18.98 -20.98
CA LEU A 434 17.99 -17.87 -20.23
C LEU A 434 17.07 -16.66 -20.30
N ASP A 435 16.65 -16.25 -21.50
CA ASP A 435 15.79 -15.07 -21.66
C ASP A 435 14.44 -15.24 -20.95
N ILE A 436 13.89 -16.46 -20.91
CA ILE A 436 12.68 -16.78 -20.14
C ILE A 436 12.93 -16.64 -18.63
N VAL A 437 13.98 -17.25 -18.10
CA VAL A 437 14.34 -17.17 -16.66
C VAL A 437 14.64 -15.73 -16.25
N VAL A 438 15.29 -14.98 -17.12
CA VAL A 438 15.58 -13.55 -16.96
C VAL A 438 14.29 -12.72 -16.96
N ALA A 439 13.36 -13.00 -17.87
CA ALA A 439 12.07 -12.32 -17.90
C ALA A 439 11.20 -12.65 -16.66
N LEU A 440 11.22 -13.91 -16.21
CA LEU A 440 10.57 -14.34 -14.97
C LEU A 440 11.15 -13.63 -13.75
N ALA A 441 12.47 -13.48 -13.68
CA ALA A 441 13.09 -12.72 -12.61
C ALA A 441 12.74 -11.24 -12.69
N ARG A 442 12.86 -10.62 -13.88
CA ARG A 442 12.60 -9.20 -14.10
C ARG A 442 11.18 -8.81 -13.74
N SER A 443 10.20 -9.66 -14.05
CA SER A 443 8.80 -9.39 -13.71
C SER A 443 8.61 -9.11 -12.22
N ARG A 444 9.48 -9.63 -11.34
CA ARG A 444 9.42 -9.45 -9.88
C ARG A 444 10.43 -8.43 -9.32
N THR A 445 11.38 -7.91 -10.11
CA THR A 445 12.43 -7.01 -9.60
C THR A 445 12.05 -5.53 -9.61
N ASP A 446 11.13 -5.12 -10.49
CA ASP A 446 10.84 -3.70 -10.70
C ASP A 446 10.14 -3.04 -9.49
N GLU A 447 9.45 -3.82 -8.66
CA GLU A 447 8.84 -3.39 -7.38
C GLU A 447 9.87 -3.04 -6.31
N VAL A 448 11.01 -3.72 -6.35
CA VAL A 448 12.09 -3.60 -5.36
C VAL A 448 12.82 -2.25 -5.49
N GLU A 449 12.72 -1.60 -6.64
CA GLU A 449 13.40 -0.34 -6.93
C GLU A 449 12.84 0.85 -6.13
N TRP A 450 11.54 0.78 -5.82
CA TRP A 450 10.84 1.85 -5.12
C TRP A 450 11.07 1.80 -3.62
N PHE A 451 11.46 0.65 -3.07
CA PHE A 451 11.51 0.40 -1.63
C PHE A 451 12.24 1.51 -0.86
N PHE A 452 13.46 1.86 -1.27
CA PHE A 452 14.24 2.92 -0.60
C PHE A 452 13.54 4.29 -0.62
N GLY A 453 12.91 4.63 -1.75
CA GLY A 453 12.23 5.91 -1.95
C GLY A 453 10.97 6.00 -1.11
N VAL A 454 10.13 4.97 -1.13
CA VAL A 454 8.87 4.94 -0.38
C VAL A 454 9.11 4.76 1.11
N ALA A 455 10.09 3.96 1.53
CA ALA A 455 10.47 3.74 2.93
C ALA A 455 11.12 5.00 3.55
N GLY A 456 11.94 5.73 2.80
CA GLY A 456 12.39 7.06 3.23
C GLY A 456 11.23 8.05 3.28
N GLY A 457 10.31 7.96 2.31
CA GLY A 457 9.09 8.76 2.22
C GLY A 457 8.15 8.60 3.41
N THR A 458 7.95 7.38 3.95
CA THR A 458 7.11 7.15 5.14
C THR A 458 7.62 7.94 6.34
N ILE A 459 8.92 7.87 6.61
CA ILE A 459 9.58 8.57 7.71
C ILE A 459 9.45 10.09 7.53
N LEU A 460 9.71 10.60 6.31
CA LEU A 460 9.59 12.04 6.02
C LEU A 460 8.14 12.52 6.16
N MET A 461 7.16 11.74 5.71
CA MET A 461 5.75 12.09 5.87
C MET A 461 5.31 12.07 7.34
N LEU A 462 5.86 11.18 8.17
CA LEU A 462 5.66 11.24 9.62
C LEU A 462 6.21 12.52 10.23
N VAL A 463 7.36 13.03 9.76
CA VAL A 463 7.90 14.33 10.19
C VAL A 463 6.93 15.46 9.83
N VAL A 464 6.43 15.47 8.59
CA VAL A 464 5.46 16.48 8.13
C VAL A 464 4.19 16.45 8.98
N LEU A 465 3.64 15.26 9.23
CA LEU A 465 2.46 15.08 10.09
C LEU A 465 2.71 15.60 11.52
N ASN A 466 3.88 15.31 12.09
CA ASN A 466 4.24 15.80 13.43
C ASN A 466 4.35 17.34 13.46
N LEU A 467 4.96 17.96 12.45
CA LEU A 467 5.11 19.42 12.35
C LEU A 467 3.77 20.15 12.21
N VAL A 468 2.86 19.61 11.38
CA VAL A 468 1.52 20.18 11.19
C VAL A 468 0.70 20.07 12.47
N LYS A 469 0.86 18.96 13.21
CA LYS A 469 0.16 18.72 14.47
C LYS A 469 0.61 19.65 15.59
N SER A 470 1.90 19.69 15.88
CA SER A 470 2.45 20.57 16.91
C SER A 470 3.86 21.02 16.57
N TRP A 471 4.11 22.32 16.77
CA TRP A 471 5.47 22.83 16.63
C TRP A 471 6.33 22.30 17.79
N PRO A 472 7.56 21.84 17.52
CA PRO A 472 8.45 21.32 18.56
C PRO A 472 8.73 22.38 19.62
N LYS A 473 8.46 22.04 20.88
CA LYS A 473 8.60 22.92 22.05
C LYS A 473 9.96 22.83 22.72
N ASN A 474 10.59 21.65 22.65
CA ASN A 474 11.82 21.34 23.37
C ASN A 474 12.95 20.95 22.41
N LYS A 475 14.20 21.20 22.82
CA LYS A 475 15.41 20.76 22.08
C LYS A 475 15.42 19.26 21.77
N PHE A 476 14.84 18.43 22.64
CA PHE A 476 14.72 16.98 22.43
C PHE A 476 13.70 16.62 21.34
N GLN A 477 12.63 17.41 21.18
CA GLN A 477 11.67 17.21 20.08
C GLN A 477 12.29 17.63 18.74
N TRP A 478 13.07 18.73 18.72
CA TRP A 478 13.86 19.11 17.55
C TRP A 478 14.88 18.04 17.17
N ALA A 479 15.66 17.52 18.13
CA ALA A 479 16.64 16.47 17.88
C ALA A 479 15.99 15.21 17.26
N ARG A 480 14.80 14.81 17.75
CA ARG A 480 14.01 13.72 17.16
C ARG A 480 13.64 14.00 15.71
N LEU A 481 13.04 15.17 15.42
CA LEU A 481 12.62 15.51 14.06
C LEU A 481 13.81 15.58 13.10
N VAL A 482 14.92 16.19 13.51
CA VAL A 482 16.14 16.27 12.69
C VAL A 482 16.70 14.87 12.41
N SER A 483 16.72 13.98 13.40
CA SER A 483 17.13 12.59 13.19
C SER A 483 16.25 11.88 12.17
N MET A 484 14.92 12.05 12.25
CA MET A 484 13.98 11.43 11.30
C MET A 484 14.11 12.02 9.89
N VAL A 485 14.34 13.33 9.75
CA VAL A 485 14.61 13.95 8.45
C VAL A 485 15.90 13.40 7.85
N PHE A 486 16.96 13.30 8.67
CA PHE A 486 18.24 12.76 8.23
C PHE A 486 18.12 11.30 7.79
N SER A 487 17.52 10.44 8.63
CA SER A 487 17.36 9.01 8.31
C SER A 487 16.44 8.78 7.10
N GLY A 488 15.30 9.47 7.03
CA GLY A 488 14.38 9.37 5.89
C GLY A 488 14.99 9.86 4.58
N THR A 489 15.71 10.99 4.62
CA THR A 489 16.40 11.53 3.43
C THR A 489 17.55 10.63 2.99
N ALA A 490 18.36 10.13 3.93
CA ALA A 490 19.46 9.23 3.61
C ALA A 490 18.97 7.93 2.95
N PHE A 491 17.86 7.37 3.43
CA PHE A 491 17.27 6.16 2.85
C PHE A 491 16.64 6.43 1.48
N MET A 492 15.92 7.55 1.33
CA MET A 492 15.37 7.98 0.04
C MET A 492 16.46 8.26 -1.00
N LEU A 493 17.59 8.85 -0.60
CA LEU A 493 18.74 9.05 -1.48
C LEU A 493 19.37 7.73 -1.94
N GLY A 494 19.16 6.65 -1.17
CA GLY A 494 19.50 5.28 -1.58
C GLY A 494 18.92 4.92 -2.94
N SER A 495 17.73 5.42 -3.30
CA SER A 495 17.12 5.17 -4.61
C SER A 495 17.95 5.65 -5.80
N PHE A 496 18.77 6.69 -5.64
CA PHE A 496 19.59 7.22 -6.73
C PHE A 496 20.85 6.40 -7.01
N ILE A 497 21.21 5.48 -6.11
CA ILE A 497 22.40 4.64 -6.25
C ILE A 497 22.29 3.69 -7.47
N ASN A 498 21.08 3.41 -7.93
CA ASN A 498 20.83 2.49 -9.04
C ASN A 498 20.77 3.16 -10.43
N ILE A 499 20.84 4.49 -10.51
CA ILE A 499 20.69 5.22 -11.78
C ILE A 499 21.95 5.08 -12.64
N GLY A 500 21.79 4.60 -13.88
CA GLY A 500 22.83 4.62 -14.91
C GLY A 500 23.69 3.36 -15.03
N ARG A 501 23.36 2.26 -14.35
CA ARG A 501 24.09 0.99 -14.49
C ARG A 501 23.38 0.08 -15.49
N ASN A 502 24.08 -0.30 -16.56
CA ASN A 502 23.58 -1.29 -17.53
C ASN A 502 23.36 -2.62 -16.79
N ARG A 503 22.09 -3.01 -16.66
CA ARG A 503 21.63 -4.29 -16.08
C ARG A 503 21.89 -5.44 -17.07
N GLN A 504 23.14 -5.62 -17.46
CA GLN A 504 23.51 -6.74 -18.31
C GLN A 504 23.51 -7.99 -17.43
N PHE A 505 22.55 -8.86 -17.69
CA PHE A 505 22.62 -10.27 -17.30
C PHE A 505 23.91 -10.80 -17.90
N SER A 506 24.91 -11.08 -17.05
CA SER A 506 26.19 -11.59 -17.53
C SER A 506 25.99 -13.06 -17.86
N VAL A 507 25.86 -13.34 -19.14
CA VAL A 507 25.86 -14.70 -19.69
C VAL A 507 27.32 -15.09 -19.82
N GLN A 508 27.84 -15.85 -18.86
CA GLN A 508 29.13 -16.49 -19.05
C GLN A 508 28.86 -17.86 -19.66
N ASN A 509 29.03 -17.95 -20.98
CA ASN A 509 28.80 -19.18 -21.71
C ASN A 509 30.03 -20.08 -21.55
N SER A 510 30.06 -20.87 -20.48
CA SER A 510 31.17 -21.77 -20.12
C SER A 510 30.86 -23.23 -20.49
N GLY A 511 30.55 -23.51 -21.76
CA GLY A 511 30.42 -24.89 -22.26
C GLY A 511 29.11 -25.60 -21.85
N SER A 512 29.20 -26.82 -21.29
CA SER A 512 28.05 -27.67 -20.91
C SER A 512 27.35 -27.27 -19.62
N LYS A 513 27.89 -26.27 -18.89
CA LYS A 513 27.34 -25.81 -17.62
C LYS A 513 26.32 -24.71 -17.85
N PHE A 514 25.18 -24.82 -17.17
CA PHE A 514 24.22 -23.74 -17.12
C PHE A 514 24.63 -22.74 -16.04
N GLU A 515 25.51 -21.79 -16.37
CA GLU A 515 25.89 -20.70 -15.47
C GLU A 515 24.86 -19.56 -15.52
N PHE A 516 23.94 -19.53 -14.55
CA PHE A 516 22.97 -18.45 -14.39
C PHE A 516 23.37 -17.55 -13.21
N SER A 517 23.92 -16.37 -13.50
CA SER A 517 23.96 -15.31 -12.49
C SER A 517 22.70 -14.45 -12.63
N LEU A 518 21.74 -14.61 -11.72
CA LEU A 518 20.68 -13.63 -11.53
C LEU A 518 21.37 -12.29 -11.14
N PRO A 519 21.16 -11.19 -11.87
CA PRO A 519 21.85 -9.95 -11.62
C PRO A 519 21.39 -9.36 -10.29
N ALA A 520 22.33 -8.75 -9.58
CA ALA A 520 22.01 -7.99 -8.39
C ALA A 520 21.03 -6.86 -8.74
N ILE A 521 19.88 -6.83 -8.07
CA ILE A 521 18.83 -5.81 -8.28
C ILE A 521 19.35 -4.40 -7.95
N TRP A 522 20.29 -4.31 -7.01
CA TRP A 522 20.93 -3.08 -6.55
C TRP A 522 22.45 -3.20 -6.60
N SER A 523 23.15 -2.07 -6.61
CA SER A 523 24.63 -2.04 -6.53
C SER A 523 25.18 -2.49 -5.17
N PHE A 524 24.31 -2.65 -4.16
CA PHE A 524 24.62 -3.42 -2.97
C PHE A 524 24.83 -4.87 -3.40
N THR A 525 26.04 -5.36 -3.14
CA THR A 525 26.60 -6.64 -3.59
C THR A 525 25.77 -7.87 -3.17
N ASP A 526 24.69 -7.68 -2.42
CA ASP A 526 23.79 -8.70 -1.95
C ASP A 526 22.38 -8.11 -1.75
N SER A 527 21.39 -8.57 -2.55
CA SER A 527 19.96 -8.27 -2.35
C SER A 527 19.47 -8.67 -0.95
N SER A 528 20.26 -9.45 -0.22
CA SER A 528 20.00 -9.98 1.12
C SER A 528 20.05 -8.94 2.26
N TRP A 529 20.44 -7.69 2.00
CA TRP A 529 20.53 -6.64 3.03
C TRP A 529 19.49 -5.52 2.96
N ILE A 530 18.63 -5.49 1.94
CA ILE A 530 17.72 -4.36 1.70
C ILE A 530 16.70 -4.19 2.85
N VAL A 531 15.90 -5.23 3.15
CA VAL A 531 14.93 -5.21 4.24
C VAL A 531 15.61 -5.14 5.62
N PRO A 532 16.67 -5.92 5.90
CA PRO A 532 17.42 -5.80 7.15
C PRO A 532 17.98 -4.39 7.42
N ALA A 533 18.47 -3.68 6.41
CA ALA A 533 18.99 -2.32 6.57
C ALA A 533 17.90 -1.35 7.02
N PHE A 534 16.69 -1.44 6.45
CA PHE A 534 15.56 -0.62 6.88
C PHE A 534 15.08 -0.99 8.29
N ALA A 535 15.00 -2.29 8.59
CA ALA A 535 14.65 -2.77 9.94
C ALA A 535 15.64 -2.27 11.01
N ALA A 536 16.93 -2.28 10.69
CA ALA A 536 17.98 -1.74 11.55
C ALA A 536 17.84 -0.22 11.73
N LEU A 537 17.56 0.51 10.65
CA LEU A 537 17.32 1.95 10.69
C LEU A 537 16.14 2.30 11.61
N LEU A 538 15.01 1.61 11.46
CA LEU A 538 13.82 1.81 12.32
C LEU A 538 14.14 1.51 13.78
N THR A 539 14.84 0.41 14.05
CA THR A 539 15.25 0.03 15.41
C THR A 539 16.14 1.10 16.04
N LEU A 540 17.14 1.59 15.30
CA LEU A 540 18.03 2.67 15.74
C LEU A 540 17.25 3.97 15.99
N GLN A 541 16.33 4.32 15.09
CA GLN A 541 15.51 5.52 15.22
C GLN A 541 14.59 5.45 16.44
N ILE A 542 13.98 4.30 16.72
CA ILE A 542 13.14 4.07 17.90
C ILE A 542 13.97 4.14 19.18
N GLY A 543 15.12 3.45 19.21
CA GLY A 543 16.05 3.49 20.34
C GLY A 543 16.53 4.91 20.65
N PHE A 544 16.84 5.69 19.61
CA PHE A 544 17.20 7.10 19.73
C PHE A 544 16.04 7.95 20.28
N ASN A 545 14.83 7.77 19.77
CA ASN A 545 13.65 8.51 20.23
C ASN A 545 13.33 8.21 21.72
N LEU A 546 13.40 6.93 22.11
CA LEU A 546 13.22 6.49 23.49
C LEU A 546 14.29 7.10 24.42
N SER A 547 15.54 7.14 23.97
CA SER A 547 16.65 7.75 24.72
C SER A 547 16.41 9.24 24.94
N LEU A 548 16.07 10.00 23.89
CA LEU A 548 15.76 11.43 23.98
C LEU A 548 14.61 11.72 24.95
N ARG A 549 13.61 10.83 24.99
CA ARG A 549 12.48 10.93 25.92
C ARG A 549 12.88 10.70 27.36
N TRP A 550 13.69 9.67 27.60
CA TRP A 550 14.22 9.41 28.93
C TRP A 550 15.02 10.60 29.46
N PHE A 551 15.88 11.20 28.61
CA PHE A 551 16.60 12.42 28.97
C PHE A 551 15.67 13.62 29.23
N ALA A 552 14.64 13.82 28.40
CA ALA A 552 13.66 14.88 28.60
C ALA A 552 12.92 14.75 29.94
N GLY A 553 12.53 13.53 30.32
CA GLY A 553 11.93 13.22 31.62
C GLY A 553 12.85 13.58 32.78
N ARG A 554 14.14 13.20 32.69
CA ARG A 554 15.14 13.49 33.73
C ARG A 554 15.46 14.98 33.88
N THR A 555 15.37 15.76 32.81
CA THR A 555 15.56 17.22 32.88
C THR A 555 14.39 17.95 33.53
N ARG A 556 13.17 17.40 33.50
CA ARG A 556 11.99 17.99 34.16
C ARG A 556 11.96 17.77 35.68
N THR A 557 12.63 16.74 36.18
CA THR A 557 12.65 16.40 37.61
C THR A 557 13.77 17.07 38.41
N ARG A 558 14.66 17.86 37.78
CA ARG A 558 15.54 18.76 38.52
C ARG A 558 14.71 19.95 39.01
N PRO A 559 14.56 20.18 40.33
CA PRO A 559 13.91 21.37 40.83
C PRO A 559 14.73 22.56 40.33
N GLN A 560 14.12 23.38 39.49
CA GLN A 560 14.69 24.67 39.15
C GLN A 560 14.57 25.51 40.42
N SER A 561 15.64 25.58 41.22
CA SER A 561 15.79 26.55 42.30
C SER A 561 15.86 27.95 41.69
N ARG A 562 14.70 28.47 41.25
CA ARG A 562 14.52 29.89 41.07
C ARG A 562 14.39 30.51 42.47
N PRO A 563 15.10 31.59 42.78
CA PRO A 563 14.82 32.34 44.00
C PRO A 563 13.36 32.79 43.93
N MET A 564 12.61 32.49 44.99
CA MET A 564 11.26 32.99 45.21
C MET A 564 11.33 34.52 45.30
N ASP A 565 10.99 35.21 44.21
CA ASP A 565 10.47 36.56 44.33
C ASP A 565 9.07 36.44 44.94
N LEU A 566 9.05 36.75 46.24
CA LEU A 566 7.92 36.74 47.14
C LEU A 566 6.91 37.83 46.72
N VAL A 567 6.10 37.56 45.68
CA VAL A 567 4.91 38.37 45.41
C VAL A 567 3.78 37.84 46.29
N LEU A 568 3.65 38.48 47.45
CA LEU A 568 2.51 38.39 48.36
C LEU A 568 1.21 38.68 47.59
N LEU A 569 0.43 37.63 47.30
CA LEU A 569 -1.00 37.77 47.04
C LEU A 569 -1.79 37.05 48.12
N ARG A 570 -2.31 37.90 49.01
CA ARG A 570 -3.19 37.62 50.14
C ARG A 570 -4.58 37.25 49.63
N GLY A 571 -5.09 36.10 50.08
CA GLY A 571 -6.53 35.82 50.14
C GLY A 571 -7.09 35.04 48.95
N PHE A 572 -7.18 33.72 49.08
CA PHE A 572 -8.44 32.95 49.06
C PHE A 572 -8.09 31.46 49.19
N GLU A 573 -8.20 30.93 50.42
CA GLU A 573 -8.26 29.49 50.65
C GLU A 573 -9.60 28.96 50.12
N LYS A 574 -9.56 27.98 49.22
CA LYS A 574 -10.56 26.91 49.18
C LYS A 574 -9.89 25.59 48.78
N LYS A 575 -10.00 24.62 49.69
CA LYS A 575 -9.53 23.24 49.61
C LYS A 575 -9.81 22.61 48.24
N LEU A 576 -8.77 22.13 47.55
CA LEU A 576 -8.91 21.08 46.54
C LEU A 576 -8.68 19.72 47.23
N VAL A 577 -9.70 18.88 47.20
CA VAL A 577 -9.63 17.47 47.58
C VAL A 577 -8.82 16.72 46.53
N THR A 578 -7.70 16.13 46.94
CA THR A 578 -6.93 15.16 46.16
C THR A 578 -7.65 13.81 46.16
N ARG A 579 -7.94 13.25 44.98
CA ARG A 579 -8.29 11.82 44.83
C ARG A 579 -7.37 11.20 43.76
N SER A 580 -6.75 10.08 44.15
CA SER A 580 -5.80 9.25 43.39
C SER A 580 -6.48 8.54 42.21
N PRO A 581 -5.76 8.18 41.13
CA PRO A 581 -6.31 7.52 39.95
C PRO A 581 -6.21 5.99 40.05
N GLU A 582 -7.31 5.27 39.87
CA GLU A 582 -7.37 3.96 39.21
C GLU A 582 -8.84 3.51 39.07
N GLU A 583 -9.06 2.60 38.12
CA GLU A 583 -10.31 1.95 37.68
C GLU A 583 -11.15 2.68 36.60
N SER A 584 -10.99 2.21 35.36
CA SER A 584 -12.05 2.14 34.34
C SER A 584 -12.63 0.71 34.35
N PRO A 585 -13.88 0.45 33.93
CA PRO A 585 -14.23 0.49 32.50
C PRO A 585 -15.67 0.95 32.16
N PHE A 586 -15.87 1.33 30.89
CA PHE A 586 -17.15 1.36 30.16
C PHE A 586 -18.41 1.91 30.89
N ALA A 587 -18.76 3.16 30.59
CA ALA A 587 -20.14 3.64 30.63
C ALA A 587 -20.34 4.76 29.61
N ASP A 588 -21.48 4.71 28.92
CA ASP A 588 -21.96 5.61 27.89
C ASP A 588 -21.80 7.09 28.23
N ILE A 589 -21.17 7.85 27.31
CA ILE A 589 -21.18 9.32 27.37
C ILE A 589 -22.25 9.80 26.38
N PRO A 590 -23.38 10.38 26.83
CA PRO A 590 -24.26 11.11 25.94
C PRO A 590 -23.51 12.35 25.42
N VAL A 591 -23.62 12.57 24.12
CA VAL A 591 -23.15 13.78 23.43
C VAL A 591 -23.69 15.01 24.17
N SER A 592 -22.82 15.72 24.87
CA SER A 592 -23.13 16.99 25.50
C SER A 592 -23.23 18.05 24.41
N LEU A 593 -24.42 18.64 24.27
CA LEU A 593 -24.64 19.87 23.52
C LEU A 593 -23.90 21.04 24.21
N PRO A 594 -23.56 22.12 23.49
CA PRO A 594 -22.89 23.28 24.07
C PRO A 594 -23.78 23.94 25.12
N ARG A 595 -23.17 24.37 26.24
CA ARG A 595 -23.77 25.25 27.24
C ARG A 595 -24.40 26.46 26.54
N LEU A 596 -25.71 26.64 26.75
CA LEU A 596 -26.34 27.95 26.60
C LEU A 596 -25.69 28.90 27.59
N SER A 597 -25.36 30.10 27.12
CA SER A 597 -24.99 31.24 27.94
C SER A 597 -26.15 31.59 28.87
N ASP A 598 -25.91 31.51 30.18
CA ASP A 598 -26.79 32.03 31.23
C ASP A 598 -26.88 33.55 31.12
N ASP A 599 -27.87 34.06 30.38
CA ASP A 599 -28.36 35.44 30.50
C ASP A 599 -29.73 35.50 31.19
N SER A 600 -30.21 34.39 31.77
CA SER A 600 -31.49 34.33 32.52
C SER A 600 -31.33 34.36 34.05
N GLU A 601 -30.11 34.42 34.59
CA GLU A 601 -29.86 34.41 36.05
C GLU A 601 -29.51 35.79 36.65
N ARG A 602 -29.73 36.89 35.90
CA ARG A 602 -29.50 38.27 36.37
C ARG A 602 -30.74 39.14 36.58
N GLU A 603 -31.95 38.63 36.35
CA GLU A 603 -33.21 39.37 36.59
C GLU A 603 -34.07 38.84 37.75
N GLN A 604 -33.61 37.85 38.53
CA GLN A 604 -34.37 37.30 39.66
C GLN A 604 -33.82 37.63 41.07
N LEU A 605 -32.84 38.54 41.20
CA LEU A 605 -32.28 38.93 42.50
C LEU A 605 -32.55 40.39 42.92
N THR A 606 -33.47 41.10 42.25
CA THR A 606 -33.91 42.44 42.67
C THR A 606 -35.43 42.57 42.66
N SER A 607 -36.15 41.75 43.44
CA SER A 607 -37.56 42.00 43.75
C SER A 607 -38.09 40.96 44.75
N ASN A 608 -37.84 41.15 46.05
CA ASN A 608 -38.88 40.94 47.08
C ASN A 608 -38.32 41.23 48.48
N ASN A 609 -38.60 42.43 48.96
CA ASN A 609 -38.66 42.74 50.38
C ASN A 609 -39.78 43.77 50.57
N ARG A 610 -41.02 43.29 50.74
CA ARG A 610 -42.01 43.88 51.66
C ARG A 610 -43.22 42.94 51.84
N PRO A 611 -43.77 42.84 53.06
CA PRO A 611 -44.81 41.89 53.41
C PRO A 611 -46.22 42.53 53.40
N GLU A 612 -47.21 41.66 53.68
CA GLU A 612 -48.58 41.96 54.17
C GLU A 612 -49.60 42.42 53.10
N ILE A 613 -50.90 42.03 53.07
CA ILE A 613 -51.84 41.33 53.98
C ILE A 613 -53.17 41.10 53.20
N SER A 614 -53.93 40.03 53.53
CA SER A 614 -55.40 39.80 53.39
C SER A 614 -56.08 39.91 52.01
N GLU A 615 -57.22 39.29 51.69
CA GLU A 615 -58.08 38.24 52.24
C GLU A 615 -59.07 37.87 51.10
N ILE A 616 -59.57 36.63 51.15
CA ILE A 616 -60.68 36.00 50.39
C ILE A 616 -60.34 35.38 49.03
#